data_AF-A0A139M8S1-F1
#
_entry.id   AF-A0A139M8S1-F1
#
_cell.length_a   1.000
_cell.length_b   1.000
_cell.length_c   1.000
_cell.angle_alpha   90.00
_cell.angle_beta   90.00
_cell.angle_gamma   90.00
#
_symmetry.space_group_name_H-M   'P 1'
#
loop_
_entity.id
_entity.type
_entity.pdbx_description
1 polymer ?
#
loop_
_entity_poly.entity_id
_entity_poly.type
_entity_poly.pdbx_seq_one_letter_code
_entity_poly.pdbx_strand_id
1 'polypeptide(L)'
;MSQYAYILVLISLVVLFLINKYEKEKLQQLLQEQLLKDEAFKTDIRERIQTTENINDVIDYINKGYRLGLLLSKEITEQLK
;
A
#
# COMPACT_ATOMS: atom_id res chain seq x y z
N MET A 1 26.10 -27.10 17.42
CA MET A 1 25.98 -26.48 16.08
C MET A 1 26.99 -25.35 15.96
N SER A 2 27.61 -25.18 14.79
CA SER A 2 28.67 -24.18 14.57
C SER A 2 28.10 -22.75 14.56
N GLN A 3 28.75 -21.80 15.24
CA GLN A 3 28.37 -20.37 15.27
C GLN A 3 28.16 -19.79 13.86
N TYR A 4 28.94 -20.26 12.89
CA TYR A 4 28.82 -19.88 11.49
C TYR A 4 27.46 -20.26 10.88
N ALA A 5 26.87 -21.40 11.26
CA ALA A 5 25.57 -21.83 10.77
C ALA A 5 24.46 -20.88 11.26
N TYR A 6 24.54 -20.40 12.50
CA TYR A 6 23.57 -19.44 13.04
C TYR A 6 23.64 -18.09 12.32
N ILE A 7 24.85 -17.60 12.03
CA ILE A 7 25.06 -16.36 11.28
C ILE A 7 24.46 -16.48 9.87
N LEU A 8 24.69 -17.60 9.19
CA LEU A 8 24.13 -17.83 7.86
C LEU A 8 22.60 -17.87 7.88
N VAL A 9 21.99 -18.54 8.87
CA VAL A 9 20.52 -18.56 9.03
C VAL A 9 19.97 -17.15 9.26
N LEU A 10 20.60 -16.34 10.11
CA LEU A 10 20.18 -14.96 10.34
C LEU A 10 20.26 -14.12 9.06
N ILE A 11 21.34 -14.25 8.29
CA ILE A 11 21.49 -13.56 7.01
C ILE A 11 20.37 -13.99 6.05
N SER A 12 20.12 -15.30 5.92
CA SER A 12 19.05 -15.82 5.06
C SER A 12 17.67 -15.29 5.48
N LEU A 13 17.38 -15.22 6.78
CA LEU A 13 16.12 -14.66 7.28
C LEU A 13 15.97 -13.18 6.95
N VAL A 14 17.04 -12.39 7.09
CA VAL A 14 17.03 -10.96 6.73
C VAL A 14 16.79 -10.80 5.23
N VAL A 15 17.47 -11.58 4.40
CA VAL A 15 17.28 -11.53 2.95
C VAL A 15 15.84 -11.91 2.56
N LEU A 16 15.30 -12.99 3.12
CA LEU A 16 13.90 -13.41 2.89
C LEU A 16 12.90 -12.32 3.33
N PHE A 17 13.14 -11.69 4.48
CA PHE A 17 12.32 -10.60 4.97
C PHE A 17 12.33 -9.40 4.00
N LEU A 18 13.49 -9.03 3.47
CA LEU A 18 13.63 -7.94 2.50
C LEU A 18 12.91 -8.25 1.19
N ILE A 19 13.04 -9.48 0.68
CA ILE A 19 12.34 -9.92 -0.55
C ILE A 19 10.82 -9.84 -0.34
N ASN A 20 10.33 -10.41 0.76
CA ASN A 20 8.89 -10.39 1.08
C ASN A 20 8.35 -8.95 1.20
N LYS A 21 9.13 -8.05 1.83
CA LYS A 21 8.78 -6.63 1.91
C LYS A 21 8.68 -5.99 0.52
N TYR A 22 9.68 -6.21 -0.32
CA TYR A 22 9.72 -5.64 -1.68
C TYR A 22 8.56 -6.15 -2.56
N GLU A 23 8.27 -7.45 -2.53
CA GLU A 23 7.15 -8.02 -3.29
C GLU A 23 5.81 -7.43 -2.84
N LYS A 24 5.60 -7.29 -1.53
CA LYS A 24 4.40 -6.68 -0.98
C LYS A 24 4.22 -5.24 -1.45
N GLU A 25 5.27 -4.41 -1.37
CA GLU A 25 5.22 -3.01 -1.83
C GLU A 25 4.90 -2.93 -3.33
N LYS A 26 5.53 -3.78 -4.15
CA LYS A 26 5.27 -3.85 -5.59
C LYS A 26 3.82 -4.23 -5.90
N LEU A 27 3.27 -5.20 -5.17
CA LEU A 27 1.86 -5.60 -5.33
C LEU A 27 0.89 -4.47 -4.96
N GLN A 28 1.20 -3.71 -3.90
CA GLN A 28 0.39 -2.56 -3.51
C GLN A 28 0.43 -1.45 -4.58
N GLN A 29 1.60 -1.17 -5.15
CA GLN A 29 1.73 -0.22 -6.26
C GLN A 29 0.95 -0.67 -7.50
N LEU A 30 1.05 -1.95 -7.88
CA LEU A 30 0.28 -2.50 -9.00
C LEU A 30 -1.23 -2.37 -8.78
N LEU A 31 -1.70 -2.61 -7.55
CA LEU A 31 -3.11 -2.46 -7.20
C LEU A 31 -3.54 -0.99 -7.29
N GLN A 32 -2.74 -0.05 -6.79
CA GLN A 32 -2.99 1.38 -6.95
C GLN A 32 -3.10 1.78 -8.43
N GLU A 33 -2.16 1.35 -9.27
CA GLU A 33 -2.21 1.63 -10.71
C GLU A 33 -3.48 1.07 -11.38
N GLN A 34 -3.95 -0.10 -10.96
CA GLN A 34 -5.20 -0.68 -11.46
C GLN A 34 -6.42 0.13 -10.98
N LEU A 35 -6.44 0.54 -9.72
CA LEU A 35 -7.53 1.35 -9.17
C LEU A 35 -7.62 2.73 -9.84
N LEU A 36 -6.48 3.37 -10.11
CA LEU A 36 -6.45 4.65 -10.82
C LEU A 36 -6.87 4.55 -12.30
N LYS A 37 -6.85 3.34 -12.88
CA LYS A 37 -7.41 3.09 -14.22
C LYS A 37 -8.92 2.85 -14.19
N ASP A 38 -9.49 2.48 -13.05
CA ASP A 38 -10.92 2.25 -12.89
C ASP A 38 -11.68 3.58 -12.69
N GLU A 39 -12.56 3.91 -13.64
CA GLU A 39 -13.39 5.11 -13.59
C GLU A 39 -14.43 5.08 -12.45
N ALA A 40 -14.95 3.91 -12.10
CA ALA A 40 -15.92 3.78 -11.02
C ALA A 40 -15.28 4.10 -9.67
N PHE A 41 -14.09 3.56 -9.43
CA PHE A 41 -13.28 3.87 -8.26
C PHE A 41 -12.95 5.36 -8.18
N LYS A 42 -12.42 5.95 -9.26
CA LYS A 42 -12.08 7.39 -9.27
C LYS A 42 -13.27 8.28 -8.98
N THR A 43 -14.44 7.92 -9.50
CA THR A 43 -15.68 8.68 -9.29
C THR A 43 -16.14 8.58 -7.83
N ASP A 44 -16.16 7.38 -7.24
CA ASP A 44 -16.50 7.18 -5.81
C ASP A 44 -15.56 7.97 -4.89
N ILE A 45 -14.26 7.91 -5.14
CA ILE A 45 -13.28 8.64 -4.31
C ILE A 45 -13.41 10.16 -4.49
N ARG A 46 -13.62 10.65 -5.72
CA ARG A 46 -13.84 12.09 -5.96
C ARG A 46 -15.09 12.60 -5.27
N GLU A 47 -16.19 11.85 -5.32
CA GLU A 47 -17.42 12.19 -4.61
C GLU A 47 -17.17 12.24 -3.09
N ARG A 48 -16.46 11.25 -2.53
CA ARG A 48 -16.09 11.24 -1.11
C ARG A 48 -15.18 12.40 -0.72
N ILE A 49 -14.22 12.80 -1.57
CA ILE A 49 -13.35 13.96 -1.33
C ILE A 49 -14.17 15.25 -1.29
N GLN A 50 -15.18 15.39 -2.15
CA GLN A 50 -16.03 16.58 -2.22
C GLN A 50 -17.09 16.63 -1.10
N THR A 51 -17.54 15.48 -0.62
CA THR A 51 -18.61 15.37 0.39
C THR A 51 -18.09 15.26 1.83
N THR A 52 -16.84 14.84 2.03
CA THR A 52 -16.23 14.77 3.35
C THR A 52 -15.76 16.14 3.84
N GLU A 53 -15.85 16.38 5.14
CA GLU A 53 -15.18 17.52 5.79
C GLU A 53 -13.71 17.19 6.11
N ASN A 54 -13.36 15.90 6.20
CA ASN A 54 -12.05 15.42 6.61
C ASN A 54 -11.46 14.44 5.58
N ILE A 55 -10.38 14.87 4.94
CA ILE A 55 -9.66 14.08 3.92
C ILE A 55 -9.06 12.79 4.53
N ASN A 56 -8.71 12.80 5.82
CA ASN A 56 -8.15 11.60 6.47
C ASN A 56 -9.14 10.44 6.49
N ASP A 57 -10.45 10.71 6.50
CA ASP A 57 -11.47 9.66 6.47
C ASP A 57 -11.51 8.96 5.11
N VAL A 58 -11.20 9.70 4.03
CA VAL A 58 -11.09 9.15 2.68
C VAL A 58 -9.82 8.30 2.54
N ILE A 59 -8.69 8.78 3.08
CA ILE A 59 -7.44 8.02 3.14
C ILE A 59 -7.65 6.71 3.91
N ASP A 60 -8.34 6.77 5.06
CA ASP A 60 -8.68 5.61 5.88
C ASP A 60 -9.63 4.65 5.15
N TYR A 61 -10.62 5.18 4.44
CA TYR A 61 -11.54 4.37 3.62
C TYR A 61 -10.78 3.58 2.56
N ILE A 62 -9.90 4.24 1.80
CA ILE A 62 -9.07 3.60 0.77
C ILE A 62 -8.13 2.56 1.41
N ASN A 63 -7.48 2.91 2.52
CA ASN A 63 -6.54 2.02 3.20
C ASN A 63 -7.24 0.77 3.77
N LYS A 64 -8.44 0.92 4.35
CA LYS A 64 -9.22 -0.21 4.87
C LYS A 64 -9.77 -1.08 3.75
N GLY A 65 -10.27 -0.49 2.67
CA GLY A 65 -10.84 -1.22 1.53
C GLY A 65 -9.80 -2.00 0.73
N TYR A 66 -8.65 -1.37 0.45
CA TYR A 66 -7.69 -1.89 -0.53
C TYR A 66 -6.34 -2.28 0.07
N ARG A 67 -6.11 -2.02 1.37
CA ARG A 67 -4.89 -2.43 2.12
C ARG A 67 -3.59 -1.95 1.47
N LEU A 68 -3.65 -0.81 0.79
CA LEU A 68 -2.53 -0.20 0.08
C LEU A 68 -1.47 0.37 1.03
N GLY A 69 -1.84 0.61 2.29
CA GLY A 69 -1.01 1.34 3.24
C GLY A 69 -1.24 2.85 3.14
N LEU A 70 -0.94 3.55 4.24
CA LEU A 70 -1.24 4.97 4.40
C LEU A 70 -0.61 5.85 3.31
N LEU A 71 0.62 5.53 2.88
CA LEU A 71 1.33 6.31 1.86
C LEU A 71 0.60 6.29 0.51
N LEU A 72 0.27 5.11 -0.01
CA LEU A 72 -0.39 4.99 -1.31
C LEU A 72 -1.85 5.46 -1.25
N SER A 73 -2.56 5.22 -0.14
CA SER A 73 -3.92 5.77 0.06
C SER A 73 -3.93 7.30 0.07
N LYS A 74 -2.92 7.91 0.70
CA LYS A 74 -2.72 9.36 0.68
C LYS A 74 -2.41 9.85 -0.73
N GLU A 75 -1.51 9.18 -1.44
CA GLU A 75 -1.14 9.53 -2.81
C GLU A 75 -2.35 9.46 -3.76
N ILE A 76 -3.17 8.41 -3.69
CA ILE A 76 -4.42 8.31 -4.47
C ILE A 76 -5.33 9.51 -4.18
N THR A 77 -5.49 9.85 -2.89
CA THR A 77 -6.36 10.95 -2.48
C THR A 77 -5.84 12.29 -3.00
N GLU A 78 -4.52 12.51 -2.98
CA GLU A 78 -3.89 13.72 -3.54
C GLU A 78 -4.00 13.80 -5.07
N GLN A 79 -3.89 12.67 -5.78
CA GLN A 79 -4.02 12.62 -7.24
C GLN A 79 -5.47 12.81 -7.72
N LEU A 80 -6.45 12.46 -6.90
CA LEU A 80 -7.87 12.52 -7.26
C LEU A 80 -8.61 13.75 -6.73
N LYS A 81 -7.99 14.52 -5.83
CA LYS A 81 -8.48 15.82 -5.37
C LYS A 81 -8.49 16.86 -6.48
#